data_AF-A0A921G2H8-F1
#
_entry.id   AF-A0A921G2H8-F1
#
_cell.length_a   1.000
_cell.length_b   1.000
_cell.length_c   1.000
_cell.angle_alpha   90.00
_cell.angle_beta   90.00
_cell.angle_gamma   90.00
#
_symmetry.space_group_name_H-M   'P 1'
#
loop_
_entity.id
_entity.type
_entity.pdbx_description
1 polymer ?
#
loop_
_entity_poly.entity_id
_entity_poly.type
_entity_poly.pdbx_seq_one_letter_code
_entity_poly.pdbx_strand_id
1 'polypeptide(L)'
;MLKFIDKNYEKITWFIILLGLITIFTANQYLTLVLFFYLLIRSLKSRDSIIKTLRTTPLSTTITYVVGMILLIAALTVLMLFSGSFLKHYNIPAFLQYIYIAVVLVGSMFFYFWFMDFLIKKQHKNDSRK
;
A
#
# COMPACT_ATOMS: atom_id res chain seq x y z
N MET A 1 -7.61 -6.94 25.75
CA MET A 1 -7.51 -7.56 24.40
C MET A 1 -6.33 -7.05 23.58
N LEU A 2 -6.11 -5.74 23.43
CA LEU A 2 -5.04 -5.18 22.57
C LEU A 2 -3.61 -5.59 22.95
N LYS A 3 -3.25 -5.70 24.24
CA LYS A 3 -1.93 -6.20 24.69
C LYS A 3 -1.62 -7.64 24.23
N PHE A 4 -2.65 -8.45 24.00
CA PHE A 4 -2.49 -9.83 23.55
C PHE A 4 -2.15 -9.90 22.05
N ILE A 5 -2.69 -8.96 21.26
CA ILE A 5 -2.38 -8.78 19.85
C ILE A 5 -0.94 -8.27 19.69
N ASP A 6 -0.50 -7.31 20.52
CA ASP A 6 0.89 -6.83 20.48
C ASP A 6 1.90 -7.93 20.84
N LYS A 7 1.60 -8.75 21.87
CA LYS A 7 2.50 -9.82 22.33
C LYS A 7 2.61 -10.99 21.34
N ASN A 8 1.54 -11.30 20.62
CA ASN A 8 1.50 -12.41 19.65
C ASN A 8 1.58 -11.94 18.20
N TYR A 9 1.80 -10.63 17.96
CA TYR A 9 1.78 -10.03 16.63
C TYR A 9 2.72 -10.74 15.66
N GLU A 10 3.92 -11.08 16.11
CA GLU A 10 4.93 -11.73 15.28
C GLU A 10 4.48 -13.13 14.84
N LYS A 11 3.93 -13.91 15.77
CA LYS A 11 3.37 -15.25 15.47
C LYS A 11 2.16 -15.16 14.54
N ILE A 12 1.25 -14.22 14.79
CA ILE A 12 0.05 -14.02 13.98
C ILE A 12 0.42 -13.53 12.57
N THR A 13 1.41 -12.63 12.45
CA THR A 13 1.91 -12.12 11.17
C THR A 13 2.54 -13.23 10.36
N TRP A 14 3.41 -14.05 10.96
CA TRP A 14 3.99 -15.22 10.29
C TRP A 14 2.92 -16.21 9.86
N PHE A 15 1.92 -16.45 10.70
CA PHE A 15 0.81 -17.33 10.37
C PHE A 15 0.00 -16.81 9.18
N ILE A 16 -0.27 -15.51 9.12
CA ILE A 16 -0.99 -14.86 8.01
C ILE A 16 -0.15 -14.83 6.73
N ILE A 17 1.17 -14.63 6.83
CA ILE A 17 2.07 -14.72 5.67
C ILE A 17 2.07 -16.14 5.13
N LEU A 18 2.18 -17.15 5.99
CA LEU A 18 2.12 -18.56 5.60
C LEU A 18 0.76 -18.89 4.96
N LEU A 19 -0.34 -18.42 5.56
CA LEU A 19 -1.68 -18.57 5.01
C LEU A 19 -1.78 -17.90 3.63
N GLY A 20 -1.29 -16.68 3.49
CA GLY A 20 -1.28 -15.95 2.23
C GLY A 20 -0.51 -16.71 1.16
N LEU A 21 0.65 -17.26 1.51
CA LEU A 21 1.49 -18.02 0.59
C LEU A 21 0.80 -19.31 0.12
N ILE A 22 0.15 -20.05 1.02
CA ILE A 22 -0.66 -21.23 0.67
C ILE A 22 -1.83 -20.83 -0.23
N THR A 23 -2.53 -19.76 0.14
CA THR A 23 -3.75 -19.29 -0.54
C THR A 23 -3.46 -18.79 -1.95
N ILE A 24 -2.26 -18.26 -2.23
CA ILE A 24 -1.79 -17.90 -3.59
C ILE A 24 -1.84 -19.12 -4.53
N PHE A 25 -1.46 -20.31 -4.03
CA PHE A 25 -1.36 -21.51 -4.87
C PHE A 25 -2.63 -22.36 -4.88
N THR A 26 -3.40 -22.41 -3.78
CA THR A 26 -4.56 -23.31 -3.66
C THR A 26 -5.91 -22.63 -3.81
N ALA A 27 -6.05 -21.36 -3.40
CA ALA A 27 -7.38 -20.75 -3.28
C ALA A 27 -7.36 -19.23 -3.39
N ASN A 28 -6.93 -18.73 -4.56
CA ASN A 28 -6.73 -17.30 -4.84
C ASN A 28 -7.95 -16.41 -4.50
N GLN A 29 -9.16 -16.97 -4.56
CA GLN A 29 -10.41 -16.30 -4.15
C GLN A 29 -10.47 -15.85 -2.68
N TYR A 30 -9.77 -16.53 -1.76
CA TYR A 30 -9.71 -16.16 -0.34
C TYR A 30 -8.51 -15.26 -0.02
N LEU A 31 -7.62 -15.00 -0.98
CA LEU A 31 -6.43 -14.18 -0.80
C LEU A 31 -6.78 -12.78 -0.30
N THR A 32 -7.82 -12.17 -0.88
CA THR A 32 -8.33 -10.85 -0.50
C THR A 32 -8.70 -10.80 0.99
N LEU A 33 -9.32 -11.86 1.50
CA LEU A 33 -9.78 -11.95 2.89
C LEU A 33 -8.59 -12.12 3.85
N VAL A 34 -7.58 -12.92 3.46
CA VAL A 34 -6.33 -13.08 4.22
C VAL A 34 -5.54 -11.76 4.29
N LEU A 35 -5.41 -11.05 3.16
CA LEU A 35 -4.76 -9.74 3.08
C LEU A 35 -5.53 -8.68 3.89
N PHE A 36 -6.85 -8.76 3.92
CA PHE A 36 -7.68 -7.87 4.73
C PHE A 36 -7.43 -8.06 6.23
N PHE A 37 -7.38 -9.31 6.71
CA PHE A 37 -7.01 -9.60 8.11
C PHE A 37 -5.60 -9.12 8.45
N TYR A 38 -4.64 -9.31 7.54
CA TYR A 38 -3.29 -8.80 7.69
C TYR A 38 -3.27 -7.28 7.90
N LEU A 39 -3.97 -6.54 7.03
CA LEU A 39 -4.10 -5.09 7.12
C LEU A 39 -4.73 -4.64 8.44
N LEU A 40 -5.79 -5.33 8.88
CA LEU A 40 -6.48 -5.05 10.14
C LEU A 40 -5.52 -5.18 11.34
N ILE A 41 -4.78 -6.29 11.42
CA ILE A 41 -3.85 -6.56 12.52
C ILE A 41 -2.67 -5.58 12.50
N ARG A 42 -2.14 -5.27 11.31
CA ARG A 42 -1.08 -4.27 11.14
C ARG A 42 -1.55 -2.87 11.53
N SER A 43 -2.77 -2.49 11.16
CA SER A 43 -3.36 -1.20 11.52
C SER A 43 -3.57 -1.09 13.04
N LEU A 44 -4.07 -2.14 13.68
CA LEU A 44 -4.27 -2.19 15.14
C LEU A 44 -2.97 -2.02 15.94
N LYS A 45 -1.87 -2.61 15.48
CA LYS A 45 -0.54 -2.43 16.08
C LYS A 45 0.00 -1.01 15.87
N SER A 46 -0.25 -0.44 14.69
CA SER A 46 0.27 0.87 14.30
C SER A 46 -0.53 2.04 14.87
N ARG A 47 -1.68 1.78 15.52
CA ARG A 47 -2.67 2.79 15.90
C ARG A 47 -2.06 3.98 16.66
N ASP A 48 -1.18 3.71 17.62
CA ASP A 48 -0.65 4.77 18.49
C ASP A 48 0.35 5.65 17.72
N SER A 49 1.07 5.07 16.76
CA SER A 49 1.95 5.81 15.84
C SER A 49 1.14 6.60 14.81
N ILE A 50 0.06 6.03 14.29
CA ILE A 50 -0.86 6.69 13.35
C ILE A 50 -1.50 7.92 14.02
N ILE A 51 -2.05 7.75 15.23
CA ILE A 51 -2.67 8.83 16.01
C ILE A 51 -1.64 9.93 16.32
N LYS A 52 -0.41 9.55 16.71
CA LYS A 52 0.64 10.51 17.03
C LYS A 52 1.07 11.31 15.79
N THR A 53 1.18 10.66 14.64
CA THR A 53 1.53 11.30 13.36
C THR A 53 0.40 12.21 12.85
N LEU A 54 -0.86 11.80 12.98
CA LEU A 54 -2.03 12.62 12.63
C LEU A 54 -2.13 13.89 13.48
N ARG A 55 -1.70 13.84 14.73
CA ARG A 55 -1.80 14.97 15.67
C ARG A 55 -0.71 16.02 15.45
N THR A 56 0.45 15.63 14.95
CA THR A 56 1.59 16.53 14.70
C THR A 56 1.64 17.08 13.28
N THR A 57 0.88 16.50 12.35
CA THR A 57 0.91 16.88 10.93
C THR A 57 -0.17 17.93 10.65
N PRO A 58 0.16 19.07 10.03
CA PRO A 58 -0.84 20.06 9.65
C PRO A 58 -1.85 19.49 8.65
N LEU A 59 -3.14 19.80 8.86
CA LEU A 59 -4.27 19.29 8.06
C LEU A 59 -4.08 19.49 6.55
N SER A 60 -3.48 20.61 6.13
CA SER A 60 -3.20 20.91 4.71
C SER A 60 -2.26 19.87 4.07
N THR A 61 -1.21 19.47 4.78
CA THR A 61 -0.25 18.48 4.29
C THR A 61 -0.87 17.09 4.29
N THR A 62 -1.66 16.74 5.31
CA THR A 62 -2.42 15.48 5.36
C THR A 62 -3.39 15.35 4.19
N ILE A 63 -4.14 16.40 3.85
CA ILE A 63 -5.05 16.42 2.70
C ILE A 63 -4.28 16.21 1.40
N THR A 64 -3.12 16.88 1.25
CA THR A 64 -2.27 16.72 0.06
C THR A 64 -1.81 15.27 -0.10
N TYR A 65 -1.38 14.63 0.99
CA TYR A 65 -1.06 13.20 1.00
C TYR A 65 -2.24 12.31 0.61
N VAL A 66 -3.42 12.52 1.21
CA VAL A 66 -4.61 11.71 0.90
C VAL A 66 -5.02 11.86 -0.55
N VAL A 67 -5.06 13.09 -1.07
CA VAL A 67 -5.41 13.36 -2.47
C VAL A 67 -4.40 12.74 -3.42
N GLY A 68 -3.10 12.89 -3.15
CA GLY A 68 -2.04 12.26 -3.96
C GLY A 68 -2.14 10.74 -3.96
N MET A 69 -2.47 10.13 -2.81
CA MET A 69 -2.65 8.68 -2.70
C MET A 69 -3.84 8.20 -3.53
N ILE A 70 -4.99 8.90 -3.48
CA ILE A 70 -6.18 8.58 -4.28
C ILE A 70 -5.84 8.66 -5.78
N LEU A 71 -5.13 9.71 -6.20
CA LEU A 71 -4.70 9.91 -7.59
C LEU A 71 -3.77 8.79 -8.06
N LEU A 72 -2.82 8.38 -7.22
CA LEU A 72 -1.92 7.25 -7.49
C LEU A 72 -2.69 5.94 -7.66
N ILE A 73 -3.65 5.67 -6.76
CA ILE A 73 -4.49 4.45 -6.82
C ILE A 73 -5.31 4.44 -8.12
N ALA A 74 -5.91 5.57 -8.50
CA ALA A 74 -6.67 5.67 -9.73
C ALA A 74 -5.78 5.41 -10.96
N ALA A 75 -4.60 6.05 -11.02
CA ALA A 75 -3.63 5.85 -12.10
C ALA A 75 -3.15 4.39 -12.18
N LEU A 76 -2.83 3.78 -11.04
CA LEU A 76 -2.43 2.37 -10.96
C LEU A 76 -3.54 1.44 -11.42
N THR A 77 -4.80 1.74 -11.08
CA THR A 77 -5.95 0.94 -11.48
C THR A 77 -6.11 0.95 -13.00
N VAL A 78 -6.05 2.14 -13.62
CA VAL A 78 -6.10 2.26 -15.08
C VAL A 78 -4.93 1.53 -15.75
N LEU A 79 -3.72 1.70 -15.20
CA LEU A 79 -2.52 1.05 -15.71
C LEU A 79 -2.60 -0.48 -15.60
N MET A 80 -3.10 -1.01 -14.48
CA MET A 80 -3.34 -2.44 -14.26
C MET A 80 -4.40 -3.00 -15.21
N LEU A 81 -5.49 -2.27 -15.46
CA LEU A 81 -6.54 -2.69 -16.40
C LEU A 81 -6.00 -2.77 -17.83
N PHE A 82 -5.25 -1.75 -18.26
CA PHE A 82 -4.69 -1.70 -19.61
C PHE A 82 -3.59 -2.76 -19.80
N SER A 83 -2.65 -2.84 -18.85
CA SER A 83 -1.56 -3.82 -18.91
C SER A 83 -2.05 -5.26 -18.74
N GLY A 84 -3.09 -5.50 -17.94
CA GLY A 84 -3.72 -6.82 -17.78
C GLY A 84 -4.34 -7.33 -19.08
N SER A 85 -4.96 -6.45 -19.87
CA SER A 85 -5.45 -6.78 -21.22
C SER A 85 -4.30 -7.19 -22.15
N PHE A 86 -3.20 -6.44 -22.11
CA PHE A 86 -1.99 -6.71 -22.91
C PHE A 86 -1.31 -8.04 -22.52
N LEU A 87 -1.15 -8.29 -21.22
CA LEU A 87 -0.55 -9.53 -20.69
C LEU A 87 -1.34 -10.78 -21.08
N LYS A 88 -2.68 -10.67 -21.12
CA LYS A 88 -3.55 -11.75 -21.60
C LYS A 88 -3.43 -11.97 -23.11
N HIS A 89 -3.31 -10.89 -23.89
CA HIS A 89 -3.18 -10.99 -25.34
C HIS A 89 -1.90 -11.72 -25.77
N TYR A 90 -0.79 -11.50 -25.08
CA TYR A 90 0.49 -12.16 -25.36
C TYR A 90 0.68 -13.50 -24.63
N ASN A 91 -0.38 -14.02 -23.99
CA ASN A 91 -0.38 -15.30 -23.27
C ASN A 91 0.78 -15.45 -22.28
N ILE A 92 1.11 -14.35 -21.58
CA ILE A 92 2.27 -14.31 -20.68
C ILE A 92 2.01 -15.21 -19.45
N PRO A 93 2.97 -16.06 -19.05
CA PRO A 93 2.81 -16.95 -17.90
C PRO A 93 2.43 -16.21 -16.61
N ALA A 94 1.60 -16.82 -15.77
CA ALA A 94 1.09 -16.21 -14.54
C ALA A 94 2.21 -15.71 -13.60
N PHE A 95 3.34 -16.41 -13.51
CA PHE A 95 4.47 -15.98 -12.66
C PHE A 95 5.09 -14.66 -13.14
N LEU A 96 5.17 -14.43 -14.46
CA LEU A 96 5.67 -13.16 -15.02
C LEU A 96 4.68 -12.02 -14.78
N GLN A 97 3.37 -12.31 -14.80
CA GLN A 97 2.33 -11.33 -14.45
C GLN A 97 2.48 -10.87 -12.99
N TYR A 98 2.76 -11.79 -12.06
CA TYR A 98 3.01 -11.43 -10.66
C TYR A 98 4.29 -10.60 -10.48
N ILE A 99 5.37 -10.93 -11.20
CA ILE A 99 6.61 -10.13 -11.19
C ILE A 99 6.33 -8.71 -11.70
N TYR A 100 5.59 -8.58 -12.80
CA TYR A 100 5.20 -7.27 -13.33
C TYR A 100 4.38 -6.46 -12.32
N ILE A 101 3.35 -7.06 -11.71
CA ILE A 101 2.53 -6.43 -10.67
C ILE A 101 3.41 -5.96 -9.51
N ALA A 102 4.35 -6.79 -9.05
CA ALA A 102 5.28 -6.44 -7.98
C ALA A 102 6.17 -5.25 -8.35
N VAL A 103 6.74 -5.24 -9.56
CA VAL A 103 7.58 -4.14 -10.05
C VAL A 103 6.77 -2.84 -10.14
N VAL A 104 5.54 -2.89 -10.67
CA VAL A 104 4.66 -1.72 -10.77
C VAL A 104 4.31 -1.19 -9.38
N LEU A 105 3.97 -2.06 -8.43
CA LEU A 105 3.65 -1.65 -7.05
C LEU A 105 4.85 -1.00 -6.36
N VAL A 106 6.02 -1.65 -6.39
CA VAL A 106 7.23 -1.13 -5.75
C VAL A 106 7.68 0.18 -6.42
N GLY A 107 7.67 0.24 -7.75
CA GLY A 107 8.00 1.44 -8.51
C GLY A 107 7.06 2.60 -8.20
N SER A 108 5.76 2.34 -8.11
CA SER A 108 4.76 3.36 -7.77
C SER A 108 4.91 3.88 -6.34
N MET A 109 5.28 3.02 -5.39
CA MET A 109 5.56 3.43 -4.01
C MET A 109 6.76 4.38 -3.98
N PHE A 110 7.84 4.05 -4.69
CA PHE A 110 9.02 4.89 -4.78
C PHE A 110 8.71 6.24 -5.45
N PHE A 111 7.97 6.19 -6.56
CA PHE A 111 7.54 7.39 -7.29
C PHE A 111 6.68 8.30 -6.41
N TYR A 112 5.74 7.73 -5.66
CA TYR A 112 4.89 8.48 -4.75
C TYR A 112 5.70 9.22 -3.68
N PHE A 113 6.61 8.55 -2.99
CA PHE A 113 7.45 9.21 -1.98
C PHE A 113 8.29 10.33 -2.58
N TRP A 114 8.91 10.10 -3.73
CA TRP A 114 9.70 11.10 -4.42
C TRP A 114 8.85 12.31 -4.84
N PHE A 115 7.67 12.07 -5.40
CA PHE A 115 6.76 13.11 -5.86
C PHE A 115 6.22 13.95 -4.69
N MET A 116 5.88 13.33 -3.56
CA MET A 116 5.39 14.05 -2.39
C MET A 116 6.49 14.87 -1.70
N ASP A 117 7.72 14.33 -1.58
CA ASP A 117 8.85 15.10 -1.06
C ASP A 117 9.14 16.32 -1.94
N PHE A 118 9.04 16.17 -3.26
CA PHE A 118 9.15 17.28 -4.21
C PHE A 118 8.05 18.34 -4.03
N LEU A 119 6.78 17.93 -3.89
CA LEU A 119 5.66 18.85 -3.69
C LEU A 119 5.76 19.63 -2.38
N ILE A 120 6.17 18.98 -1.28
CA ILE A 120 6.29 19.59 0.04
C ILE A 120 7.44 20.59 0.07
N LYS A 121 8.60 20.25 -0.51
CA LYS A 121 9.71 21.18 -0.69
C LYS A 121 9.28 22.42 -1.48
N LYS A 122 8.42 22.24 -2.49
CA LYS A 122 7.90 23.34 -3.30
C LYS A 122 6.91 24.23 -2.54
N GLN A 123 6.06 23.66 -1.67
CA GLN A 123 5.14 24.42 -0.82
C GLN A 123 5.87 25.30 0.20
N HIS A 124 6.85 24.75 0.93
CA HIS A 124 7.63 25.52 1.92
C HIS A 124 8.42 26.69 1.30
N LYS A 125 8.89 26.52 0.05
CA LYS A 125 9.58 27.60 -0.69
C LYS A 125 8.64 28.72 -1.14
N ASN A 126 7.34 28.46 -1.24
CA ASN A 126 6.35 29.43 -1.69
C ASN A 126 5.75 30.23 -0.52
N ASP A 127 5.60 29.61 0.66
CA ASP A 127 5.18 30.31 1.89
C ASP A 127 6.27 31.25 2.44
N SER A 128 7.55 30.98 2.18
CA SER A 128 8.66 31.87 2.57
C SER A 128 8.87 33.08 1.65
N ARG A 129 8.06 33.21 0.59
CA ARG A 129 8.08 34.35 -0.36
C ARG A 129 6.86 35.27 -0.22
N LYS A 130 5.90 34.92 0.65
CA LYS A 130 4.78 35.79 1.02
C LYS A 130 5.11 36.51 2.32
#